data_AF-A0AAI9F364-F1
#
_entry.id   AF-A0AAI9F364-F1
#
_cell.length_a   1.000
_cell.length_b   1.000
_cell.length_c   1.000
_cell.angle_alpha   90.00
_cell.angle_beta   90.00
_cell.angle_gamma   90.00
#
_symmetry.space_group_name_H-M   'P 1'
#
loop_
_entity.id
_entity.type
_entity.pdbx_description
1 polymer ?
#
loop_
_entity_poly.entity_id
_entity_poly.type
_entity_poly.pdbx_seq_one_letter_code
_entity_poly.pdbx_strand_id
1 'polypeptide(L)'
;MRIFIIFLFSTFLFADVIDTYRYYGIQKTIKEIEKNLQSEKYWLKKLKNIDVKYGYFENPTFILFCNKITRTLQVNLYKKGKLKNLTTFNNVIVGKLGDKQKEGDLKTPIGNYTLINKIKPSNTFYGPLAFVTSYPNLFDKLNKKNGYGIWIHGKPLDGERGDLSKGCIVLNNDEIKHLDTLINYKKTVLEITQNPIYARKDDIAKILALIYKWRDAWRKSDLKKYLAFYSQQTFKRSNGMDFKQFKEYKKRVFDSKKGQKIDIYFRNIQITPYQNVKNLPIYKVEMYEEYLSPTYVFKGNKEIYLQKFGNQFKIIVEK
;
A
#
# COMPACT_ATOMS: atom_id res chain seq x y z
N MET A 1 -20.84 21.15 45.57
CA MET A 1 -20.24 21.72 44.36
C MET A 1 -19.81 20.58 43.44
N ARG A 2 -20.68 20.16 42.50
CA ARG A 2 -20.37 19.09 41.53
C ARG A 2 -19.92 19.75 40.22
N ILE A 3 -18.63 19.65 39.92
CA ILE A 3 -18.03 20.13 38.68
C ILE A 3 -18.45 19.16 37.56
N PHE A 4 -19.33 19.60 36.68
CA PHE A 4 -19.60 18.95 35.41
C PHE A 4 -18.45 19.29 34.44
N ILE A 5 -17.51 18.37 34.25
CA ILE A 5 -16.53 18.46 33.16
C ILE A 5 -17.25 18.04 31.88
N ILE A 6 -17.73 19.01 31.11
CA ILE A 6 -18.26 18.79 29.77
C ILE A 6 -17.07 18.51 28.84
N PHE A 7 -16.93 17.26 28.43
CA PHE A 7 -16.04 16.85 27.35
C PHE A 7 -16.57 17.41 26.01
N LEU A 8 -16.10 18.59 25.61
CA LEU A 8 -16.30 19.16 24.28
C LEU A 8 -15.37 18.45 23.27
N PHE A 9 -15.72 17.22 22.90
CA PHE A 9 -15.03 16.49 21.84
C PHE A 9 -15.60 16.86 20.45
N SER A 10 -14.84 17.66 19.69
CA SER A 10 -14.86 17.72 18.21
C SER A 10 -16.15 18.15 17.46
N THR A 11 -16.93 19.08 17.99
CA THR A 11 -18.21 19.52 17.38
C THR A 11 -18.09 20.38 16.12
N PHE A 12 -16.96 21.06 15.88
CA PHE A 12 -16.88 22.08 14.79
C PHE A 12 -17.02 21.53 13.37
N LEU A 13 -16.54 20.33 13.06
CA LEU A 13 -16.68 19.75 11.71
C LEU A 13 -18.05 19.13 11.47
N PHE A 14 -18.71 18.64 12.52
CA PHE A 14 -20.03 18.01 12.42
C PHE A 14 -21.15 19.05 12.36
N ALA A 15 -21.02 20.16 13.09
CA ALA A 15 -21.94 21.29 13.00
C ALA A 15 -22.05 21.79 11.55
N ASP A 16 -20.90 21.96 10.87
CA ASP A 16 -20.84 22.46 9.49
C ASP A 16 -21.54 21.55 8.47
N VAL A 17 -21.40 20.22 8.59
CA VAL A 17 -22.07 19.27 7.67
C VAL A 17 -23.57 19.20 7.93
N ILE A 18 -23.99 19.16 9.19
CA ILE A 18 -25.40 19.12 9.57
C ILE A 18 -26.09 20.41 9.15
N ASP A 19 -25.47 21.56 9.39
CA ASP A 19 -26.02 22.86 8.99
C ASP A 19 -26.02 23.02 7.47
N THR A 20 -24.97 22.58 6.77
CA THR A 20 -24.99 22.56 5.30
C THR A 20 -26.17 21.75 4.76
N TYR A 21 -26.46 20.60 5.38
CA TYR A 21 -27.62 19.78 5.01
C TYR A 21 -28.95 20.47 5.33
N ARG A 22 -29.10 21.00 6.55
CA ARG A 22 -30.33 21.66 7.01
C ARG A 22 -30.68 22.88 6.15
N TYR A 23 -29.70 23.70 5.79
CA TYR A 23 -29.92 24.95 5.07
C TYR A 23 -29.88 24.82 3.54
N TYR A 24 -29.04 23.93 2.99
CA TYR A 24 -28.79 23.87 1.55
C TYR A 24 -29.07 22.48 0.94
N GLY A 25 -29.51 21.51 1.73
CA GLY A 25 -29.93 20.19 1.28
C GLY A 25 -28.78 19.23 0.94
N ILE A 26 -29.17 18.01 0.56
CA ILE A 26 -28.24 16.88 0.37
C ILE A 26 -27.22 17.10 -0.74
N GLN A 27 -27.60 17.74 -1.85
CA GLN A 27 -26.71 17.91 -2.99
C GLN A 27 -25.54 18.85 -2.66
N LYS A 28 -25.82 19.96 -1.97
CA LYS A 28 -24.79 20.90 -1.52
C LYS A 28 -23.86 20.23 -0.50
N THR A 29 -24.43 19.43 0.40
CA THR A 29 -23.68 18.67 1.40
C THR A 29 -22.69 17.69 0.76
N ILE A 30 -23.15 16.88 -0.20
CA ILE A 30 -22.28 15.96 -0.95
C ILE A 30 -21.16 16.73 -1.66
N LYS A 31 -21.48 17.86 -2.30
CA LYS A 31 -20.49 18.69 -3.00
C LYS A 31 -19.39 19.20 -2.07
N GLU A 32 -19.72 19.62 -0.84
CA GLU A 32 -18.73 20.10 0.12
C GLU A 32 -17.86 18.96 0.67
N ILE A 33 -18.45 17.79 0.94
CA ILE A 33 -17.71 16.58 1.33
C ILE A 33 -16.72 16.19 0.23
N GLU A 34 -17.16 16.13 -1.03
CA GLU A 34 -16.33 15.81 -2.19
C GLU A 34 -15.17 16.81 -2.37
N LYS A 35 -15.43 18.10 -2.14
CA LYS A 35 -14.40 19.14 -2.16
C LYS A 35 -13.37 18.95 -1.05
N ASN A 36 -13.80 18.61 0.16
CA ASN A 36 -12.91 18.33 1.28
C ASN A 36 -12.03 17.10 1.04
N LEU A 37 -12.58 16.02 0.47
CA LEU A 37 -11.80 14.83 0.12
C LEU A 37 -10.70 15.12 -0.91
N GLN A 38 -10.87 16.14 -1.75
CA GLN A 38 -9.87 16.59 -2.73
C GLN A 38 -8.86 17.60 -2.13
N SER A 39 -8.99 17.96 -0.86
CA SER A 39 -8.16 18.98 -0.22
C SER A 39 -7.00 18.36 0.55
N GLU A 40 -5.78 18.74 0.19
CA GLU A 40 -4.57 18.37 0.94
C GLU A 40 -4.64 18.89 2.39
N LYS A 41 -5.13 20.12 2.59
CA LYS A 41 -5.29 20.74 3.92
C LYS A 41 -6.23 19.92 4.82
N TYR A 42 -7.31 19.38 4.25
CA TYR A 42 -8.22 18.50 4.99
C TYR A 42 -7.50 17.23 5.46
N TRP A 43 -6.75 16.57 4.58
CA TRP A 43 -6.01 15.37 4.92
C TRP A 43 -4.87 15.64 5.92
N LEU A 44 -4.13 16.75 5.77
CA LEU A 44 -3.12 17.16 6.75
C LEU A 44 -3.72 17.32 8.15
N LYS A 45 -4.90 17.96 8.27
CA LYS A 45 -5.62 18.09 9.53
C LYS A 45 -6.00 16.71 10.11
N LYS A 46 -6.51 15.80 9.27
CA LYS A 46 -6.86 14.43 9.67
C LYS A 46 -5.64 13.60 10.10
N LEU A 47 -4.50 13.80 9.46
CA LEU A 47 -3.26 13.07 9.71
C LEU A 47 -2.43 13.63 10.89
N LYS A 48 -2.84 14.75 11.51
CA LYS A 48 -2.07 15.43 12.57
C LYS A 48 -1.57 14.46 13.64
N ASN A 49 -2.45 13.61 14.15
CA ASN A 49 -2.15 12.66 15.24
C ASN A 49 -2.02 11.20 14.76
N ILE A 50 -1.85 11.00 13.46
CA ILE A 50 -1.71 9.69 12.84
C ILE A 50 -0.23 9.40 12.64
N ASP A 51 0.26 8.27 13.11
CA ASP A 51 1.58 7.76 12.72
C ASP A 51 1.49 7.33 11.25
N VAL A 52 2.47 7.75 10.46
CA VAL A 52 2.55 7.39 9.03
C VAL A 52 3.90 6.78 8.67
N LYS A 53 4.78 6.49 9.63
CA LYS A 53 6.18 6.09 9.37
C LYS A 53 6.30 4.99 8.30
N TYR A 54 5.48 3.95 8.40
CA TYR A 54 5.44 2.82 7.46
C TYR A 54 4.31 2.90 6.43
N GLY A 55 3.56 4.00 6.40
CA GLY A 55 2.40 4.18 5.55
C GLY A 55 1.12 4.54 6.32
N TYR A 56 0.03 4.67 5.57
CA TYR A 56 -1.31 4.91 6.06
C TYR A 56 -2.19 3.69 5.75
N PHE A 57 -2.94 3.22 6.73
CA PHE A 57 -3.81 2.05 6.60
C PHE A 57 -5.16 2.34 7.23
N GLU A 58 -6.26 2.19 6.48
CA GLU A 58 -7.61 2.37 7.06
C GLU A 58 -7.98 1.25 8.05
N ASN A 59 -7.42 0.06 7.85
CA ASN A 59 -7.69 -1.12 8.68
C ASN A 59 -6.49 -1.49 9.56
N PRO A 60 -6.70 -2.28 10.64
CA PRO A 60 -5.60 -2.84 11.39
C PRO A 60 -4.72 -3.74 10.52
N THR A 61 -3.42 -3.46 10.49
CA THR A 61 -2.44 -4.12 9.60
C THR A 61 -1.17 -4.46 10.39
N PHE A 62 -0.67 -5.68 10.22
CA PHE A 62 0.65 -6.06 10.69
C PHE A 62 1.70 -5.67 9.65
N ILE A 63 2.82 -5.11 10.10
CA ILE A 63 3.91 -4.64 9.24
C ILE A 63 5.17 -5.36 9.68
N LEU A 64 5.65 -6.23 8.80
CA LEU A 64 6.96 -6.87 8.89
C LEU A 64 7.97 -5.98 8.17
N PHE A 65 8.89 -5.38 8.93
CA PHE A 65 9.90 -4.47 8.38
C PHE A 65 11.27 -5.12 8.47
N CYS A 66 11.71 -5.71 7.35
CA CYS A 66 12.99 -6.41 7.22
C CYS A 66 14.06 -5.45 6.70
N ASN A 67 15.12 -5.23 7.47
CA ASN A 67 16.30 -4.51 7.00
C ASN A 67 17.45 -5.48 6.78
N LYS A 68 17.91 -5.56 5.52
CA LYS A 68 18.95 -6.48 5.06
C LYS A 68 20.35 -6.12 5.59
N ILE A 69 20.62 -4.84 5.85
CA ILE A 69 21.92 -4.37 6.36
C ILE A 69 22.00 -4.63 7.86
N THR A 70 21.00 -4.17 8.62
CA THR A 70 21.00 -4.36 10.07
C THR A 70 20.61 -5.77 10.49
N ARG A 71 20.22 -6.64 9.54
CA ARG A 71 19.77 -8.02 9.77
C ARG A 71 18.67 -8.11 10.83
N THR A 72 17.68 -7.23 10.72
CA THR A 72 16.55 -7.18 11.64
C THR A 72 15.23 -7.39 10.93
N LEU A 73 14.27 -8.01 11.63
CA LEU A 73 12.87 -8.07 11.24
C LEU A 73 12.03 -7.49 12.38
N GLN A 74 11.54 -6.26 12.19
CA GLN A 74 10.63 -5.63 13.14
C GLN A 74 9.20 -6.07 12.84
N VAL A 75 8.46 -6.42 13.88
CA VAL A 75 7.03 -6.76 13.81
C VAL A 75 6.24 -5.63 14.43
N ASN A 76 5.44 -4.94 13.64
CA ASN A 76 4.64 -3.82 14.11
C ASN A 76 3.16 -4.06 13.86
N LEU A 77 2.30 -3.53 14.74
CA LEU A 77 0.86 -3.45 14.53
C LEU A 77 0.47 -1.99 14.32
N TYR A 78 -0.13 -1.71 13.18
CA TYR A 78 -0.82 -0.46 12.90
C TYR A 78 -2.30 -0.60 13.24
N LYS A 79 -2.83 0.24 14.12
CA LYS A 79 -4.26 0.23 14.47
C LYS A 79 -4.71 1.62 14.92
N LYS A 80 -5.82 2.11 14.34
CA LYS A 80 -6.43 3.42 14.67
C LYS A 80 -5.42 4.57 14.60
N GLY A 81 -4.57 4.57 13.58
CA GLY A 81 -3.57 5.61 13.38
C GLY A 81 -2.35 5.56 14.30
N LYS A 82 -2.20 4.52 15.11
CA LYS A 82 -1.06 4.33 16.00
C LYS A 82 -0.24 3.12 15.56
N LEU A 83 1.07 3.26 15.69
CA LEU A 83 2.03 2.20 15.44
C LEU A 83 2.53 1.64 16.78
N LYS A 84 2.45 0.32 16.96
CA LYS A 84 3.02 -0.38 18.10
C LYS A 84 4.05 -1.38 17.61
N ASN A 85 5.30 -1.25 18.04
CA ASN A 85 6.28 -2.33 17.88
C ASN A 85 5.89 -3.48 18.83
N LEU A 86 5.70 -4.67 18.27
CA LEU A 86 5.37 -5.88 19.03
C LEU A 86 6.63 -6.64 19.42
N THR A 87 7.59 -6.73 18.50
CA THR A 87 8.90 -7.33 18.73
C THR A 87 9.88 -6.92 17.61
N THR A 88 11.17 -7.18 17.84
CA THR A 88 12.22 -7.10 16.82
C THR A 88 13.09 -8.34 16.91
N PHE A 89 13.12 -9.11 15.83
CA PHE A 89 14.06 -10.22 15.68
C PHE A 89 15.38 -9.69 15.12
N ASN A 90 16.48 -10.06 15.77
CA ASN A 90 17.84 -9.67 15.38
C ASN A 90 18.56 -10.85 14.74
N ASN A 91 19.69 -10.60 14.08
CA ASN A 91 20.50 -11.63 13.42
C ASN A 91 19.71 -12.45 12.38
N VAL A 92 18.73 -11.81 11.75
CA VAL A 92 17.92 -12.40 10.68
C VAL A 92 18.80 -12.64 9.47
N ILE A 93 18.74 -13.86 8.93
CA ILE A 93 19.57 -14.22 7.77
C ILE A 93 18.79 -13.93 6.49
N VAL A 94 19.41 -13.18 5.60
CA VAL A 94 18.87 -12.80 4.28
C VAL A 94 19.83 -13.24 3.18
N GLY A 95 19.42 -13.09 1.92
CA GLY A 95 20.30 -13.28 0.78
C GLY A 95 21.28 -12.12 0.61
N LYS A 96 22.05 -12.16 -0.48
CA LYS A 96 23.03 -11.12 -0.83
C LYS A 96 22.39 -9.72 -0.86
N LEU A 97 23.20 -8.70 -0.58
CA LEU A 97 22.81 -7.30 -0.74
C LEU A 97 22.54 -6.95 -2.22
N GLY A 98 21.88 -5.81 -2.42
CA GLY A 98 21.26 -5.40 -3.67
C GLY A 98 19.85 -5.97 -3.82
N ASP A 99 19.11 -5.41 -4.77
CA ASP A 99 17.75 -5.87 -5.08
C ASP A 99 17.78 -7.11 -5.97
N LYS A 100 16.83 -8.03 -5.75
CA LYS A 100 16.64 -9.23 -6.56
C LYS A 100 16.18 -8.86 -7.96
N GLN A 101 16.87 -9.35 -8.98
CA GLN A 101 16.54 -9.09 -10.40
C GLN A 101 16.18 -10.37 -11.16
N LYS A 102 16.80 -11.51 -10.83
CA LYS A 102 16.59 -12.75 -11.57
C LYS A 102 16.58 -14.00 -10.68
N GLU A 103 16.04 -15.09 -11.19
CA GLU A 103 16.14 -16.40 -10.58
C GLU A 103 17.60 -16.78 -10.35
N GLY A 104 17.88 -17.42 -9.21
CA GLY A 104 19.24 -17.86 -8.86
C GLY A 104 20.23 -16.76 -8.47
N ASP A 105 19.85 -15.47 -8.43
CA ASP A 105 20.79 -14.38 -8.06
C ASP A 105 21.15 -14.30 -6.57
N LEU A 106 20.57 -15.17 -5.74
CA LEU A 106 20.80 -15.32 -4.30
C LEU A 106 20.47 -14.06 -3.48
N LYS A 107 19.67 -13.14 -4.00
CA LYS A 107 19.29 -11.89 -3.31
C LYS A 107 17.90 -11.99 -2.71
N THR A 108 17.72 -11.46 -1.50
CA THR A 108 16.38 -11.13 -0.98
C THR A 108 15.89 -9.86 -1.69
N PRO A 109 14.66 -9.83 -2.23
CA PRO A 109 14.15 -8.68 -2.94
C PRO A 109 14.01 -7.44 -2.06
N ILE A 110 14.02 -6.25 -2.67
CA ILE A 110 13.73 -4.97 -1.99
C ILE A 110 12.41 -4.44 -2.56
N GLY A 111 11.46 -4.13 -1.67
CA GLY A 111 10.12 -3.74 -2.06
C GLY A 111 9.07 -4.07 -1.00
N ASN A 112 7.82 -3.98 -1.42
CA ASN A 112 6.64 -4.23 -0.58
C ASN A 112 5.94 -5.50 -1.06
N TYR A 113 5.67 -6.40 -0.13
CA TYR A 113 5.12 -7.72 -0.38
C TYR A 113 3.98 -8.00 0.60
N THR A 114 3.20 -9.03 0.31
CA THR A 114 2.24 -9.60 1.26
C THR A 114 2.60 -11.05 1.53
N LEU A 115 2.01 -11.63 2.57
CA LEU A 115 2.11 -13.06 2.83
C LEU A 115 0.90 -13.75 2.20
N ILE A 116 1.13 -14.63 1.24
CA ILE A 116 0.06 -15.27 0.47
C ILE A 116 -0.32 -16.64 1.04
N ASN A 117 0.59 -17.29 1.77
CA ASN A 117 0.32 -18.58 2.39
C ASN A 117 1.17 -18.82 3.65
N LYS A 118 0.70 -19.73 4.51
CA LYS A 118 1.48 -20.34 5.59
C LYS A 118 1.55 -21.85 5.34
N ILE A 119 2.75 -22.41 5.33
CA ILE A 119 2.98 -23.83 5.06
C ILE A 119 3.83 -24.47 6.16
N LYS A 120 3.68 -25.79 6.33
CA LYS A 120 4.64 -26.63 7.03
C LYS A 120 5.53 -27.29 5.98
N PRO A 121 6.81 -26.88 5.83
CA PRO A 121 7.70 -27.45 4.83
C PRO A 121 7.89 -28.96 5.06
N SER A 122 7.96 -29.73 3.98
CA SER A 122 8.31 -31.16 4.05
C SER A 122 9.81 -31.38 4.25
N ASN A 123 10.64 -30.49 3.71
CA ASN A 123 12.08 -30.50 3.91
C ASN A 123 12.44 -29.78 5.21
N THR A 124 13.12 -30.50 6.10
CA THR A 124 13.54 -30.04 7.44
C THR A 124 14.47 -28.83 7.43
N PHE A 125 15.16 -28.58 6.31
CA PHE A 125 16.01 -27.40 6.10
C PHE A 125 15.29 -26.07 6.33
N TYR A 126 13.98 -26.02 6.07
CA TYR A 126 13.18 -24.79 6.21
C TYR A 126 12.58 -24.61 7.60
N GLY A 127 12.90 -25.49 8.55
CA GLY A 127 12.42 -25.43 9.92
C GLY A 127 10.92 -25.77 10.05
N PRO A 128 10.29 -25.34 11.14
CA PRO A 128 8.96 -25.84 11.52
C PRO A 128 7.81 -25.28 10.67
N LEU A 129 7.98 -24.09 10.07
CA LEU A 129 6.97 -23.45 9.22
C LEU A 129 7.61 -22.40 8.30
N ALA A 130 6.87 -22.02 7.24
CA ALA A 130 7.24 -20.93 6.35
C ALA A 130 6.03 -20.06 5.96
N PHE A 131 6.24 -18.75 5.90
CA PHE A 131 5.33 -17.81 5.26
C PHE A 131 5.79 -17.55 3.81
N VAL A 132 4.90 -17.85 2.87
CA VAL A 132 5.15 -17.62 1.44
C VAL A 132 4.87 -16.16 1.11
N THR A 133 5.85 -15.45 0.53
CA THR A 133 5.67 -14.04 0.14
C THR A 133 5.06 -13.91 -1.25
N SER A 134 4.56 -12.72 -1.56
CA SER A 134 4.01 -12.37 -2.87
C SER A 134 5.08 -12.03 -3.92
N TYR A 135 6.37 -12.31 -3.70
CA TYR A 135 7.40 -12.07 -4.70
C TYR A 135 7.25 -13.04 -5.90
N PRO A 136 7.36 -12.56 -7.15
CA PRO A 136 7.49 -11.16 -7.55
C PRO A 136 6.13 -10.44 -7.52
N ASN A 137 6.11 -9.21 -6.98
CA ASN A 137 4.90 -8.39 -6.97
C ASN A 137 4.63 -7.77 -8.36
N LEU A 138 3.58 -6.95 -8.49
CA LEU A 138 3.23 -6.33 -9.77
C LEU A 138 4.37 -5.45 -10.32
N PHE A 139 4.96 -4.62 -9.46
CA PHE A 139 6.06 -3.73 -9.84
C PHE A 139 7.29 -4.53 -10.29
N ASP A 140 7.62 -5.61 -9.60
CA ASP A 140 8.72 -6.50 -9.97
C ASP A 140 8.50 -7.11 -11.36
N LYS A 141 7.30 -7.63 -11.63
CA LYS A 141 6.93 -8.22 -12.93
C LYS A 141 7.02 -7.20 -14.07
N LEU A 142 6.52 -5.99 -13.87
CA LEU A 142 6.59 -4.92 -14.89
C LEU A 142 8.03 -4.44 -15.13
N ASN A 143 8.91 -4.58 -14.14
CA ASN A 143 10.34 -4.34 -14.28
C ASN A 143 11.13 -5.58 -14.74
N LYS A 144 10.44 -6.60 -15.28
CA LYS A 144 11.01 -7.82 -15.85
C LYS A 144 11.84 -8.65 -14.85
N LYS A 145 11.58 -8.51 -13.55
CA LYS A 145 12.18 -9.38 -12.54
C LYS A 145 11.50 -10.74 -12.52
N ASN A 146 12.27 -11.79 -12.26
CA ASN A 146 11.78 -13.16 -12.20
C ASN A 146 12.36 -13.97 -11.03
N GLY A 147 11.99 -15.25 -10.97
CA GLY A 147 12.21 -16.13 -9.83
C GLY A 147 10.98 -16.20 -8.92
N TYR A 148 11.07 -17.08 -7.92
CA TYR A 148 9.97 -17.43 -7.01
C TYR A 148 10.55 -17.94 -5.68
N GLY A 149 9.68 -18.45 -4.79
CA GLY A 149 10.13 -19.18 -3.60
C GLY A 149 10.79 -18.31 -2.52
N ILE A 150 10.47 -17.01 -2.47
CA ILE A 150 10.94 -16.14 -1.38
C ILE A 150 10.01 -16.33 -0.19
N TRP A 151 10.52 -16.94 0.88
CA TRP A 151 9.77 -17.23 2.09
C TRP A 151 10.38 -16.56 3.32
N ILE A 152 9.57 -16.42 4.37
CA ILE A 152 10.05 -16.23 5.74
C ILE A 152 9.97 -17.59 6.43
N HIS A 153 11.09 -18.19 6.84
CA HIS A 153 11.10 -19.54 7.40
C HIS A 153 12.08 -19.70 8.57
N GLY A 154 12.09 -20.87 9.21
CA GLY A 154 12.99 -21.21 10.30
C GLY A 154 14.36 -21.73 9.85
N LYS A 155 15.25 -22.01 10.80
CA LYS A 155 16.51 -22.71 10.53
C LYS A 155 16.26 -24.23 10.34
N PRO A 156 17.20 -24.98 9.73
CA PRO A 156 17.12 -26.43 9.67
C PRO A 156 16.80 -27.05 11.04
N LEU A 157 15.95 -28.08 11.05
CA LEU A 157 15.71 -28.87 12.26
C LEU A 157 16.90 -29.78 12.59
N ASP A 158 17.67 -30.11 11.56
CA ASP A 158 18.88 -30.93 11.58
C ASP A 158 19.94 -30.32 10.64
N GLY A 159 21.21 -30.46 11.02
CA GLY A 159 22.34 -29.95 10.24
C GLY A 159 22.55 -28.43 10.33
N GLU A 160 23.50 -27.94 9.54
CA GLU A 160 23.94 -26.54 9.57
C GLU A 160 23.46 -25.75 8.34
N ARG A 161 23.50 -24.42 8.45
CA ARG A 161 23.32 -23.52 7.33
C ARG A 161 24.33 -22.39 7.38
N GLY A 162 24.72 -21.90 6.20
CA GLY A 162 25.56 -20.70 6.11
C GLY A 162 24.84 -19.40 6.48
N ASP A 163 25.62 -18.33 6.55
CA ASP A 163 25.20 -16.99 7.01
C ASP A 163 24.29 -16.24 6.04
N LEU A 164 24.12 -16.75 4.82
CA LEU A 164 23.25 -16.18 3.80
C LEU A 164 22.20 -17.20 3.37
N SER A 165 21.00 -16.70 3.08
CA SER A 165 19.99 -17.49 2.36
C SER A 165 20.18 -17.36 0.85
N LYS A 166 19.43 -18.17 0.08
CA LYS A 166 19.32 -18.00 -1.38
C LYS A 166 18.28 -16.94 -1.79
N GLY A 167 17.76 -16.16 -0.84
CA GLY A 167 16.76 -15.12 -1.07
C GLY A 167 15.69 -15.03 0.03
N CYS A 168 15.48 -16.09 0.80
CA CYS A 168 14.54 -16.12 1.94
C CYS A 168 14.97 -15.20 3.09
N ILE A 169 14.01 -14.90 3.96
CA ILE A 169 14.24 -14.28 5.27
C ILE A 169 14.20 -15.43 6.30
N VAL A 170 15.25 -15.63 7.08
CA VAL A 170 15.35 -16.78 7.96
C VAL A 170 15.50 -16.35 9.40
N LEU A 171 14.59 -16.84 10.24
CA LEU A 171 14.53 -16.63 11.68
C LEU A 171 14.97 -17.89 12.43
N ASN A 172 15.25 -17.77 13.72
CA ASN A 172 15.37 -18.95 14.58
C ASN A 172 14.02 -19.69 14.67
N ASN A 173 14.07 -20.98 14.98
CA ASN A 173 12.88 -21.84 14.97
C ASN A 173 11.82 -21.42 15.99
N ASP A 174 12.22 -20.86 17.13
CA ASP A 174 11.27 -20.35 18.11
C ASP A 174 10.77 -18.95 17.78
N GLU A 175 11.57 -18.14 17.08
CA GLU A 175 11.16 -16.82 16.59
C GLU A 175 10.10 -16.92 15.49
N ILE A 176 10.24 -17.88 14.54
CA ILE A 176 9.23 -18.07 13.49
C ILE A 176 7.91 -18.61 14.07
N LYS A 177 7.97 -19.48 15.09
CA LYS A 177 6.78 -19.91 15.84
C LYS A 177 6.14 -18.74 16.58
N HIS A 178 6.95 -17.93 17.28
CA HIS A 178 6.46 -16.73 17.96
C HIS A 178 5.82 -15.75 16.97
N LEU A 179 6.45 -15.51 15.81
CA LEU A 179 5.87 -14.69 14.75
C LEU A 179 4.47 -15.18 14.34
N ASP A 180 4.27 -16.49 14.17
CA ASP A 180 2.97 -17.07 13.83
C ASP A 180 1.89 -16.80 14.89
N THR A 181 2.25 -16.72 16.17
CA THR A 181 1.31 -16.35 17.24
C THR A 181 0.98 -14.84 17.25
N LEU A 182 1.88 -14.00 16.74
CA LEU A 182 1.74 -12.54 16.80
C LEU A 182 0.90 -11.95 15.67
N ILE A 183 0.99 -12.54 14.47
CA ILE A 183 0.42 -11.93 13.25
C ILE A 183 -0.74 -12.74 12.68
N ASN A 184 -1.65 -12.04 12.00
CA ASN A 184 -2.51 -12.66 11.00
C ASN A 184 -1.89 -12.44 9.63
N TYR A 185 -1.29 -13.47 9.03
CA TYR A 185 -0.55 -13.34 7.77
C TYR A 185 -1.39 -12.74 6.61
N LYS A 186 -2.71 -12.95 6.59
CA LYS A 186 -3.62 -12.38 5.57
C LYS A 186 -3.80 -10.85 5.73
N LYS A 187 -3.43 -10.30 6.88
CA LYS A 187 -3.48 -8.86 7.22
C LYS A 187 -2.06 -8.30 7.42
N THR A 188 -1.06 -8.92 6.79
CA THR A 188 0.35 -8.57 6.94
C THR A 188 0.92 -8.01 5.65
N VAL A 189 1.57 -6.86 5.75
CA VAL A 189 2.48 -6.32 4.73
C VAL A 189 3.92 -6.60 5.15
N LEU A 190 4.78 -6.86 4.17
CA LEU A 190 6.20 -7.13 4.31
C LEU A 190 6.98 -6.08 3.53
N GLU A 191 7.71 -5.25 4.26
CA GLU A 191 8.61 -4.22 3.76
C GLU A 191 10.04 -4.75 3.85
N ILE A 192 10.72 -4.90 2.71
CA ILE A 192 12.11 -5.34 2.69
C ILE A 192 12.98 -4.22 2.13
N THR A 193 13.98 -3.82 2.91
CA THR A 193 14.83 -2.67 2.58
C THR A 193 16.29 -2.88 2.93
N GLN A 194 17.12 -1.96 2.43
CA GLN A 194 18.48 -1.72 2.90
C GLN A 194 18.58 -0.35 3.53
N ASN A 195 18.05 0.65 2.82
CA ASN A 195 17.98 2.04 3.24
C ASN A 195 16.49 2.39 3.40
N PRO A 196 15.97 2.45 4.64
CA PRO A 196 14.56 2.66 4.89
C PRO A 196 14.01 3.92 4.22
N ILE A 197 12.93 3.75 3.46
CA ILE A 197 12.10 4.86 2.98
C ILE A 197 10.88 4.94 3.88
N TYR A 198 10.72 6.06 4.58
CA TYR A 198 9.58 6.33 5.44
C TYR A 198 8.61 7.31 4.80
N ALA A 199 7.31 7.15 5.06
CA ALA A 199 6.33 8.08 4.53
C ALA A 199 6.32 9.39 5.32
N ARG A 200 5.95 10.46 4.63
CA ARG A 200 5.70 11.79 5.23
C ARG A 200 4.21 12.10 5.20
N LYS A 201 3.71 12.77 6.24
CA LYS A 201 2.29 13.19 6.30
C LYS A 201 1.89 14.05 5.11
N ASP A 202 2.79 14.93 4.66
CA ASP A 202 2.63 15.75 3.45
C ASP A 202 2.40 14.89 2.20
N ASP A 203 3.22 13.87 2.00
CA ASP A 203 3.09 12.96 0.85
C ASP A 203 1.78 12.17 0.92
N ILE A 204 1.45 11.61 2.08
CA ILE A 204 0.19 10.86 2.28
C ILE A 204 -1.04 11.77 2.04
N ALA A 205 -1.02 13.00 2.54
CA ALA A 205 -2.11 13.96 2.33
C ALA A 205 -2.30 14.31 0.85
N LYS A 206 -1.18 14.53 0.13
CA LYS A 206 -1.18 14.78 -1.33
C LYS A 206 -1.70 13.59 -2.11
N ILE A 207 -1.28 12.37 -1.74
CA ILE A 207 -1.74 11.13 -2.38
C ILE A 207 -3.24 10.94 -2.17
N LEU A 208 -3.76 11.10 -0.94
CA LEU A 208 -5.19 10.99 -0.65
C LEU A 208 -5.99 12.03 -1.46
N ALA A 209 -5.58 13.30 -1.43
CA ALA A 209 -6.21 14.34 -2.23
C ALA A 209 -6.18 14.01 -3.73
N LEU A 210 -5.06 13.48 -4.24
CA LEU A 210 -4.92 13.07 -5.64
C LEU A 210 -5.88 11.94 -6.00
N ILE A 211 -6.00 10.90 -5.17
CA ILE A 211 -6.90 9.76 -5.41
C ILE A 211 -8.35 10.27 -5.59
N TYR A 212 -8.80 11.19 -4.74
CA TYR A 212 -10.15 11.73 -4.83
C TYR A 212 -10.35 12.69 -6.03
N LYS A 213 -9.33 13.45 -6.43
CA LYS A 213 -9.38 14.25 -7.67
C LYS A 213 -9.43 13.36 -8.91
N TRP A 214 -8.63 12.30 -8.93
CA TRP A 214 -8.61 11.30 -9.99
C TRP A 214 -9.94 10.56 -10.11
N ARG A 215 -10.53 10.18 -8.97
CA ARG A 215 -11.88 9.60 -8.89
C ARG A 215 -12.96 10.54 -9.45
N ASP A 216 -12.91 11.82 -9.09
CA ASP A 216 -13.89 12.82 -9.57
C ASP A 216 -13.81 12.99 -11.10
N ALA A 217 -12.60 13.11 -11.64
CA ALA A 217 -12.40 13.16 -13.10
C ALA A 217 -12.95 11.89 -13.80
N TRP A 218 -12.78 10.72 -13.18
CA TRP A 218 -13.30 9.48 -13.70
C TRP A 218 -14.83 9.40 -13.64
N ARG A 219 -15.46 9.76 -12.52
CA ARG A 219 -16.93 9.81 -12.37
C ARG A 219 -17.59 10.76 -13.38
N LYS A 220 -16.94 11.87 -13.68
CA LYS A 220 -17.42 12.87 -14.65
C LYS A 220 -17.10 12.54 -16.10
N SER A 221 -16.44 11.40 -16.36
CA SER A 221 -15.91 11.06 -17.69
C SER A 221 -15.05 12.19 -18.31
N ASP A 222 -14.30 12.94 -17.49
CA ASP A 222 -13.37 13.97 -17.93
C ASP A 222 -12.03 13.33 -18.29
N LEU A 223 -11.92 12.84 -19.53
CA LEU A 223 -10.76 12.10 -20.02
C LEU A 223 -9.46 12.93 -19.91
N LYS A 224 -9.52 14.23 -20.22
CA LYS A 224 -8.34 15.10 -20.20
C LYS A 224 -7.79 15.22 -18.78
N LYS A 225 -8.65 15.48 -17.79
CA LYS A 225 -8.20 15.53 -16.38
C LYS A 225 -7.79 14.16 -15.87
N TYR A 226 -8.51 13.10 -16.22
CA TYR A 226 -8.18 11.73 -15.80
C TYR A 226 -6.78 11.33 -16.26
N LEU A 227 -6.46 11.53 -17.54
CA LEU A 227 -5.14 11.18 -18.09
C LEU A 227 -4.01 12.05 -17.54
N ALA A 228 -4.29 13.26 -17.03
CA ALA A 228 -3.29 14.13 -16.44
C ALA A 228 -2.72 13.59 -15.12
N PHE A 229 -3.37 12.60 -14.47
CA PHE A 229 -2.83 11.94 -13.28
C PHE A 229 -1.74 10.91 -13.57
N TYR A 230 -1.57 10.53 -14.83
CA TYR A 230 -0.65 9.47 -15.24
C TYR A 230 0.67 10.05 -15.75
N SER A 231 1.76 9.33 -15.49
CA SER A 231 3.07 9.63 -16.07
C SER A 231 3.07 9.28 -17.56
N GLN A 232 3.43 10.21 -18.43
CA GLN A 232 3.47 9.92 -19.87
C GLN A 232 4.69 9.07 -20.23
N GLN A 233 5.80 9.23 -19.49
CA GLN A 233 7.08 8.59 -19.80
C GLN A 233 7.20 7.20 -19.16
N THR A 234 6.70 7.03 -17.93
CA THR A 234 6.99 5.83 -17.12
C THR A 234 5.79 4.95 -16.85
N PHE A 235 4.59 5.33 -17.30
CA PHE A 235 3.39 4.54 -17.00
C PHE A 235 3.38 3.18 -17.70
N LYS A 236 3.06 2.14 -16.93
CA LYS A 236 2.75 0.79 -17.39
C LYS A 236 1.52 0.24 -16.68
N ARG A 237 0.52 -0.18 -17.45
CA ARG A 237 -0.61 -0.95 -16.90
C ARG A 237 -0.15 -2.38 -16.55
N SER A 238 -0.89 -3.06 -15.68
CA SER A 238 -0.64 -4.43 -15.26
C SER A 238 -0.49 -5.47 -16.39
N ASN A 239 -1.10 -5.22 -17.56
CA ASN A 239 -0.96 -6.05 -18.75
C ASN A 239 0.18 -5.61 -19.70
N GLY A 240 1.05 -4.69 -19.27
CA GLY A 240 2.19 -4.21 -20.05
C GLY A 240 1.91 -2.99 -20.94
N MET A 241 0.64 -2.59 -21.08
CA MET A 241 0.21 -1.45 -21.89
C MET A 241 0.90 -0.16 -21.45
N ASP A 242 1.48 0.58 -22.39
CA ASP A 242 2.07 1.89 -22.12
C ASP A 242 1.04 3.03 -22.09
N PHE A 243 1.49 4.26 -21.81
CA PHE A 243 0.61 5.42 -21.74
C PHE A 243 -0.13 5.70 -23.05
N LYS A 244 0.51 5.55 -24.21
CA LYS A 244 -0.09 5.83 -25.52
C LYS A 244 -1.24 4.86 -25.78
N GLN A 245 -0.99 3.56 -25.61
CA GLN A 245 -1.99 2.52 -25.77
C GLN A 245 -3.12 2.67 -24.75
N PHE A 246 -2.79 3.00 -23.49
CA PHE A 246 -3.76 3.22 -22.42
C PHE A 246 -4.67 4.41 -22.67
N LYS A 247 -4.10 5.51 -23.18
CA LYS A 247 -4.86 6.70 -23.58
C LYS A 247 -5.89 6.37 -24.65
N GLU A 248 -5.51 5.66 -25.71
CA GLU A 248 -6.45 5.29 -26.78
C GLU A 248 -7.52 4.33 -26.30
N TYR A 249 -7.17 3.36 -25.45
CA TYR A 249 -8.13 2.47 -24.79
C TYR A 249 -9.12 3.27 -23.92
N LYS A 250 -8.63 4.14 -23.03
CA LYS A 250 -9.47 4.92 -22.12
C LYS A 250 -10.33 5.95 -22.85
N LYS A 251 -9.88 6.47 -23.99
CA LYS A 251 -10.70 7.33 -24.85
C LYS A 251 -12.00 6.62 -25.24
N ARG A 252 -11.90 5.41 -25.82
CA ARG A 252 -13.08 4.60 -26.19
C ARG A 252 -13.96 4.27 -24.98
N VAL A 253 -13.36 3.93 -23.84
CA VAL A 253 -14.13 3.65 -22.61
C VAL A 253 -14.90 4.89 -22.16
N PHE A 254 -14.24 6.06 -22.08
CA PHE A 254 -14.89 7.29 -21.61
C PHE A 254 -15.97 7.76 -22.58
N ASP A 255 -15.75 7.64 -23.90
CA ASP A 255 -16.75 7.95 -24.92
C ASP A 255 -18.00 7.07 -24.75
N SER A 256 -17.83 5.76 -24.50
CA SER A 256 -18.95 4.83 -24.26
C SER A 256 -19.74 5.12 -22.97
N LYS A 257 -19.18 5.88 -22.03
CA LYS A 257 -19.80 6.20 -20.74
C LYS A 257 -20.27 7.65 -20.64
N LYS A 258 -20.10 8.45 -21.70
CA LYS A 258 -20.49 9.85 -21.73
C LYS A 258 -21.99 10.00 -21.46
N GLY A 259 -22.36 10.89 -20.55
CA GLY A 259 -23.75 11.11 -20.14
C GLY A 259 -24.30 10.09 -19.14
N GLN A 260 -23.58 9.00 -18.84
CA GLN A 260 -24.00 8.05 -17.81
C GLN A 260 -23.63 8.57 -16.42
N LYS A 261 -24.51 8.33 -15.44
CA LYS A 261 -24.17 8.52 -14.03
C LYS A 261 -23.18 7.43 -13.61
N ILE A 262 -21.99 7.84 -13.18
CA ILE A 262 -20.96 6.95 -12.67
C ILE A 262 -20.68 7.28 -11.20
N ASP A 263 -20.81 6.27 -10.35
CA ASP A 263 -20.39 6.35 -8.96
C ASP A 263 -19.21 5.41 -8.71
N ILE A 264 -18.23 5.91 -7.96
CA ILE A 264 -17.01 5.18 -7.63
C ILE A 264 -16.75 5.36 -6.14
N TYR A 265 -16.63 4.26 -5.43
CA TYR A 265 -16.29 4.23 -4.01
C TYR A 265 -14.98 3.52 -3.80
N PHE A 266 -14.13 4.09 -2.96
CA PHE A 266 -12.90 3.47 -2.48
C PHE A 266 -13.05 3.16 -1.00
N ARG A 267 -12.67 1.95 -0.61
CA ARG A 267 -12.64 1.48 0.78
C ARG A 267 -11.30 0.81 1.05
N ASN A 268 -10.94 0.68 2.32
CA ASN A 268 -9.75 -0.04 2.77
C ASN A 268 -8.46 0.50 2.12
N ILE A 269 -8.35 1.82 1.99
CA ILE A 269 -7.18 2.48 1.40
C ILE A 269 -5.95 2.18 2.26
N GLN A 270 -4.90 1.73 1.60
CA GLN A 270 -3.57 1.51 2.15
C GLN A 270 -2.57 2.24 1.26
N ILE A 271 -1.68 3.02 1.86
CA ILE A 271 -0.64 3.78 1.17
C ILE A 271 0.69 3.47 1.85
N THR A 272 1.60 2.78 1.17
CA THR A 272 2.92 2.43 1.71
C THR A 272 4.03 3.05 0.87
N PRO A 273 5.11 3.57 1.49
CA PRO A 273 6.30 3.97 0.73
C PRO A 273 6.92 2.72 0.09
N TYR A 274 7.21 2.79 -1.21
CA TYR A 274 7.74 1.63 -1.93
C TYR A 274 9.24 1.50 -1.75
N GLN A 275 9.71 0.49 -1.02
CA GLN A 275 11.15 0.30 -0.79
C GLN A 275 11.86 0.02 -2.12
N ASN A 276 12.94 0.76 -2.39
CA ASN A 276 13.69 0.58 -3.62
C ASN A 276 15.14 1.03 -3.45
N VAL A 277 16.05 0.41 -4.20
CA VAL A 277 17.50 0.69 -4.10
C VAL A 277 17.90 2.08 -4.57
N LYS A 278 17.07 2.74 -5.39
CA LYS A 278 17.35 4.07 -5.95
C LYS A 278 16.83 5.21 -5.07
N ASN A 279 16.23 4.89 -3.91
CA ASN A 279 15.57 5.86 -3.02
C ASN A 279 14.57 6.78 -3.75
N LEU A 280 13.90 6.26 -4.78
CA LEU A 280 12.88 6.99 -5.51
C LEU A 280 11.64 7.19 -4.62
N PRO A 281 11.00 8.37 -4.66
CA PRO A 281 9.81 8.67 -3.86
C PRO A 281 8.56 8.03 -4.48
N ILE A 282 8.51 6.70 -4.42
CA ILE A 282 7.41 5.88 -4.93
C ILE A 282 6.53 5.46 -3.75
N TYR A 283 5.23 5.42 -3.97
CA TYR A 283 4.23 4.90 -3.04
C TYR A 283 3.37 3.86 -3.74
N LYS A 284 3.13 2.74 -3.07
CA LYS A 284 2.10 1.77 -3.46
C LYS A 284 0.80 2.19 -2.80
N VAL A 285 -0.30 2.20 -3.55
CA VAL A 285 -1.65 2.41 -3.03
C VAL A 285 -2.51 1.22 -3.40
N GLU A 286 -3.12 0.63 -2.39
CA GLU A 286 -4.09 -0.46 -2.53
C GLU A 286 -5.43 -0.03 -1.94
N MET A 287 -6.52 -0.36 -2.62
CA MET A 287 -7.87 -0.04 -2.16
C MET A 287 -8.89 -1.00 -2.78
N TYR A 288 -10.03 -1.17 -2.14
CA TYR A 288 -11.18 -1.84 -2.72
C TYR A 288 -12.02 -0.83 -3.50
N GLU A 289 -12.18 -1.06 -4.79
CA GLU A 289 -12.99 -0.24 -5.70
C GLU A 289 -14.37 -0.86 -5.89
N GLU A 290 -15.40 -0.02 -5.76
CA GLU A 290 -16.75 -0.30 -6.22
C GLU A 290 -17.12 0.75 -7.27
N TYR A 291 -17.11 0.34 -8.54
CA TYR A 291 -17.47 1.15 -9.70
C TYR A 291 -18.87 0.76 -10.14
N LEU A 292 -19.76 1.76 -10.25
CA LEU A 292 -21.17 1.59 -10.59
C LEU A 292 -21.52 2.51 -11.76
N SER A 293 -22.06 1.92 -12.82
CA SER A 293 -22.68 2.62 -13.94
C SER A 293 -23.94 1.85 -14.39
N PRO A 294 -24.89 2.46 -15.10
CA PRO A 294 -26.09 1.78 -15.59
C PRO A 294 -25.81 0.53 -16.42
N THR A 295 -24.65 0.48 -17.09
CA THR A 295 -24.29 -0.57 -18.04
C THR A 295 -23.19 -1.51 -17.53
N TYR A 296 -22.62 -1.25 -16.36
CA TYR A 296 -21.48 -2.02 -15.84
C TYR A 296 -21.26 -1.80 -14.35
N VAL A 297 -21.01 -2.88 -13.63
CA VAL A 297 -20.62 -2.90 -12.22
C VAL A 297 -19.29 -3.63 -12.09
N PHE A 298 -18.35 -3.03 -11.36
CA PHE A 298 -17.09 -3.67 -10.97
C PHE A 298 -16.87 -3.54 -9.47
N LYS A 299 -16.43 -4.63 -8.85
CA LYS A 299 -16.09 -4.71 -7.44
C LYS A 299 -14.80 -5.51 -7.31
N GLY A 300 -13.75 -4.91 -6.78
CA GLY A 300 -12.47 -5.60 -6.67
C GLY A 300 -11.35 -4.75 -6.09
N ASN A 301 -10.21 -5.39 -5.86
CA ASN A 301 -9.01 -4.70 -5.40
C ASN A 301 -8.37 -3.94 -6.54
N LYS A 302 -7.99 -2.71 -6.25
CA LYS A 302 -7.23 -1.81 -7.11
C LYS A 302 -5.85 -1.57 -6.51
N GLU A 303 -4.85 -1.59 -7.38
CA GLU A 303 -3.46 -1.38 -7.01
C GLU A 303 -2.86 -0.35 -7.97
N ILE A 304 -2.33 0.74 -7.43
CA ILE A 304 -1.62 1.76 -8.20
C ILE A 304 -0.27 2.06 -7.55
N TYR A 305 0.70 2.48 -8.37
CA TYR A 305 1.97 3.02 -7.88
C TYR A 305 2.08 4.47 -8.31
N LEU A 306 2.41 5.33 -7.36
CA LEU A 306 2.57 6.77 -7.54
C LEU A 306 4.04 7.14 -7.36
N GLN A 307 4.61 7.90 -8.28
CA GLN A 307 5.93 8.49 -8.13
C GLN A 307 5.82 10.00 -7.98
N LYS A 308 6.59 10.56 -7.05
CA LYS A 308 6.72 12.02 -6.88
C LYS A 308 7.70 12.59 -7.91
N PHE A 309 7.25 13.57 -8.68
CA PHE A 309 8.04 14.40 -9.59
C PHE A 309 7.95 15.85 -9.11
N GLY A 310 9.02 16.37 -8.51
CA GLY A 310 8.99 17.65 -7.81
C GLY A 310 7.96 17.61 -6.67
N ASN A 311 6.90 18.42 -6.78
CA ASN A 311 5.81 18.45 -5.78
C ASN A 311 4.54 17.69 -6.22
N GLN A 312 4.54 17.05 -7.39
CA GLN A 312 3.37 16.36 -7.93
C GLN A 312 3.56 14.84 -7.93
N PHE A 313 2.50 14.11 -7.63
CA PHE A 313 2.46 12.66 -7.80
C PHE A 313 1.84 12.31 -9.16
N LYS A 314 2.38 11.28 -9.81
CA LYS A 314 1.83 10.69 -11.04
C LYS A 314 1.72 9.18 -10.90
N ILE A 315 0.65 8.62 -11.45
CA ILE A 315 0.45 7.17 -11.56
C ILE A 315 1.44 6.63 -12.58
N ILE A 316 2.29 5.70 -12.13
CA ILE A 316 3.28 4.99 -12.95
C ILE A 316 2.89 3.52 -13.17
N VAL A 317 2.02 2.96 -12.33
CA VAL A 317 1.45 1.62 -12.54
C VAL A 317 -0.01 1.63 -12.10
N GLU A 318 -0.88 0.93 -12.85
CA GLU A 318 -2.27 0.65 -12.48
C GLU A 318 -2.64 -0.80 -12.82
N LYS A 319 -3.33 -1.47 -11.89
CA LYS A 319 -3.96 -2.77 -12.08
C LYS A 319 -5.47 -2.69 -11.96
#